data_AF-A0AAF0QWB2-F1
#
_entry.id   AF-A0AAF0QWB2-F1
#
_cell.length_a   1.000
_cell.length_b   1.000
_cell.length_c   1.000
_cell.angle_alpha   90.00
_cell.angle_beta   90.00
_cell.angle_gamma   90.00
#
_symmetry.space_group_name_H-M   'P 1'
#
loop_
_entity.id
_entity.type
_entity.pdbx_description
1 polymer ?
#
loop_
_entity_poly.entity_id
_entity_poly.type
_entity_poly.pdbx_seq_one_letter_code
_entity_poly.pdbx_strand_id
1 'polypeptide(L)'
;MIHLAIHLAGEAEIVGPIHYWWMYPIERWLYFFKSLIGNRACPECSIAEGYIANECMTLCSRYLHRINTKFNRPEGNYDGGLATSNEDLSIFYLPGKNLGAKVSCELEANELEQAHIYILKNCDKVIPYLQEFAQNHIDTVQNSDQEFIEWFKDMVAQLHKTDNSRLIENLFSLSRGPTKYSTYSNCYILNGHKFHIEDLDQMLRTKNCGVVVVGENDKDSENVYYCGIFTDVIELQFISNRRVILFRCT
;
A
#
# COMPACT_ATOMS: atom_id res chain seq x y z
N MET A 1 -12.73 -13.92 26.35
CA MET A 1 -12.78 -13.64 27.80
C MET A 1 -11.97 -12.39 28.05
N ILE A 2 -12.50 -11.43 28.81
CA ILE A 2 -11.78 -10.23 29.21
C ILE A 2 -11.21 -10.53 30.60
N HIS A 3 -9.90 -10.64 30.72
CA HIS A 3 -9.22 -10.79 32.01
C HIS A 3 -8.83 -9.40 32.51
N LEU A 4 -9.13 -9.08 33.77
CA LEU A 4 -8.61 -7.88 34.42
C LEU A 4 -7.08 -7.99 34.49
N ALA A 5 -6.34 -6.94 34.12
CA ALA A 5 -4.87 -6.97 34.03
C ALA A 5 -4.17 -7.44 35.33
N ILE A 6 -4.80 -7.21 36.48
CA ILE A 6 -4.33 -7.64 37.80
C ILE A 6 -4.30 -9.17 37.94
N HIS A 7 -5.29 -9.88 37.38
CA HIS A 7 -5.31 -11.34 37.39
C HIS A 7 -4.26 -11.94 36.47
N LEU A 8 -3.95 -11.25 35.37
CA LEU A 8 -2.94 -11.70 34.41
C LEU A 8 -1.54 -11.77 35.03
N ALA A 9 -1.20 -10.79 35.87
CA ALA A 9 0.09 -10.74 36.58
C ALA A 9 0.20 -11.84 37.64
N GLY A 10 -0.85 -12.03 38.45
CA GLY A 10 -0.88 -13.08 39.47
C GLY A 10 -0.89 -14.50 38.87
N GLU A 11 -1.62 -14.70 37.77
CA GLU A 11 -1.57 -15.94 37.00
C GLU A 11 -0.16 -16.18 36.44
N ALA A 12 0.43 -15.20 35.74
CA ALA A 12 1.76 -15.34 35.15
C ALA A 12 2.87 -15.60 36.21
N GLU A 13 2.72 -15.08 37.43
CA GLU A 13 3.64 -15.37 38.54
C GLU A 13 3.53 -16.83 39.01
N ILE A 14 2.30 -17.37 39.11
CA ILE A 14 2.08 -18.72 39.66
C ILE A 14 2.52 -19.82 38.68
N VAL A 15 2.23 -19.67 37.39
CA VAL A 15 2.39 -20.79 36.44
C VAL A 15 3.22 -20.41 35.19
N GLY A 16 3.78 -19.20 35.19
CA GLY A 16 4.77 -18.73 34.22
C GLY A 16 4.17 -18.06 32.98
N PRO A 17 5.01 -17.79 31.95
CA PRO A 17 4.60 -17.08 30.75
C PRO A 17 3.39 -17.71 30.03
N ILE A 18 2.45 -16.86 29.62
CA ILE A 18 1.16 -17.21 29.00
C ILE A 18 1.26 -18.18 27.82
N HIS A 19 2.37 -18.16 27.07
CA HIS A 19 2.52 -19.00 25.88
C HIS A 19 2.54 -20.51 26.17
N TYR A 20 2.85 -20.93 27.40
CA TYR A 20 2.82 -22.34 27.79
C TYR A 20 1.42 -22.85 28.18
N TRP A 21 0.43 -21.96 28.36
CA TRP A 21 -0.89 -22.33 28.87
C TRP A 21 -1.99 -22.30 27.83
N TRP A 22 -1.75 -21.62 26.70
CA TRP A 22 -2.73 -21.62 25.63
C TRP A 22 -2.81 -23.02 25.05
N MET A 23 -4.02 -23.57 24.97
CA MET A 23 -4.25 -24.80 24.21
C MET A 23 -3.99 -24.60 22.72
N TYR A 24 -3.98 -23.34 22.25
CA TYR A 24 -3.87 -22.99 20.84
C TYR A 24 -2.67 -23.65 20.09
N PRO A 25 -1.42 -23.67 20.60
CA PRO A 25 -0.33 -24.39 19.94
C PRO A 25 -0.58 -25.89 19.84
N ILE A 26 -1.13 -26.50 20.91
CA ILE A 26 -1.46 -27.93 20.93
C ILE A 26 -2.58 -28.23 19.93
N GLU A 27 -3.65 -27.43 19.93
CA GLU A 27 -4.77 -27.55 18.99
C GLU A 27 -4.32 -27.39 17.55
N ARG A 28 -3.41 -26.46 17.27
CA ARG A 28 -2.83 -26.27 15.93
C ARG A 28 -2.02 -27.48 15.48
N TRP A 29 -1.24 -28.07 16.38
CA TRP A 29 -0.51 -29.31 16.13
C TRP A 29 -1.45 -30.50 15.89
N LEU A 30 -2.49 -30.65 16.71
CA LEU A 30 -3.51 -31.69 16.53
C LEU A 30 -4.28 -31.52 15.22
N TYR A 31 -4.61 -30.29 14.83
CA TYR A 31 -5.22 -29.98 13.54
C TYR A 31 -4.32 -30.39 12.38
N PHE A 32 -3.01 -30.11 12.48
CA PHE A 32 -2.02 -30.55 11.50
C PHE A 32 -1.94 -32.07 11.42
N PHE A 33 -1.78 -32.80 12.54
CA PHE A 33 -1.75 -34.26 12.52
C PHE A 33 -3.05 -34.88 11.99
N LYS A 34 -4.20 -34.28 12.32
CA LYS A 34 -5.49 -34.71 11.79
C LYS A 34 -5.55 -34.63 10.26
N SER A 35 -4.88 -33.65 9.65
CA SER A 35 -4.79 -33.53 8.19
C SER A 35 -3.93 -34.62 7.53
N LEU A 36 -3.05 -35.30 8.30
CA LEU A 36 -2.19 -36.39 7.82
C LEU A 36 -2.86 -37.77 7.89
N ILE A 37 -4.04 -37.88 8.51
CA ILE A 37 -4.78 -39.14 8.63
C ILE A 37 -5.47 -39.45 7.29
N GLY A 38 -4.79 -40.21 6.43
CA GLY A 38 -5.36 -40.79 5.20
C GLY A 38 -6.13 -42.08 5.49
N ASN A 39 -5.54 -43.00 6.25
CA ASN A 39 -6.16 -44.26 6.64
C ASN A 39 -6.64 -44.23 8.10
N ARG A 40 -7.97 -44.25 8.30
CA ARG A 40 -8.57 -44.25 9.64
C ARG A 40 -8.46 -45.58 10.39
N ALA A 41 -8.15 -46.68 9.69
CA ALA A 41 -7.97 -47.99 10.33
C ALA A 41 -6.64 -48.09 11.09
N CYS A 42 -5.63 -47.31 10.69
CA CYS A 42 -4.30 -47.25 11.32
C CYS A 42 -3.83 -45.79 11.41
N PRO A 43 -4.45 -44.95 12.26
CA PRO A 43 -4.21 -43.51 12.27
C PRO A 43 -2.78 -43.14 12.67
N GLU A 44 -2.16 -43.86 13.59
CA GLU A 44 -0.79 -43.59 14.06
C GLU A 44 0.22 -43.78 12.93
N CYS A 45 0.10 -44.89 12.20
CA CYS A 45 0.97 -45.21 11.07
C CYS A 45 0.79 -44.18 9.93
N SER A 46 -0.46 -43.82 9.64
CA SER A 46 -0.78 -42.80 8.62
C SER A 46 -0.18 -41.43 8.96
N ILE A 47 -0.23 -41.03 10.24
CA ILE A 47 0.37 -39.77 10.69
C ILE A 47 1.89 -39.82 10.55
N ALA A 48 2.54 -40.92 10.97
CA ALA A 48 3.99 -41.07 10.88
C ALA A 48 4.46 -41.00 9.42
N GLU A 49 3.80 -41.71 8.51
CA GLU A 49 4.11 -41.69 7.07
C GLU A 49 3.91 -40.29 6.47
N GLY A 50 2.76 -39.66 6.73
CA GLY A 50 2.45 -38.31 6.25
C GLY A 50 3.42 -37.26 6.79
N TYR A 51 3.88 -37.41 8.03
CA TYR A 51 4.85 -36.51 8.64
C TYR A 51 6.22 -36.63 7.97
N ILE A 52 6.71 -37.86 7.75
CA ILE A 52 7.97 -38.11 7.03
C ILE A 52 7.90 -37.52 5.61
N ALA A 53 6.81 -37.75 4.90
CA ALA A 53 6.61 -37.18 3.56
C ALA A 53 6.65 -35.65 3.59
N ASN A 54 5.98 -35.00 4.55
CA ASN A 54 5.97 -33.55 4.70
C ASN A 54 7.36 -32.97 5.00
N GLU A 55 8.14 -33.61 5.88
CA GLU A 55 9.52 -33.19 6.18
C GLU A 55 10.44 -33.36 4.96
N CYS A 56 10.36 -34.49 4.25
CA CYS A 56 11.11 -34.73 3.01
C CYS A 56 10.77 -33.68 1.94
N MET A 57 9.49 -33.38 1.74
CA MET A 57 9.05 -32.35 0.79
C MET A 57 9.52 -30.96 1.21
N THR A 58 9.50 -30.66 2.51
CA THR A 58 10.01 -29.41 3.08
C THR A 58 11.51 -29.27 2.83
N LEU A 59 12.30 -30.33 3.04
CA LEU A 59 13.72 -30.33 2.74
C LEU A 59 14.00 -30.13 1.24
N CYS A 60 13.37 -30.93 0.38
CA CYS A 60 13.51 -30.82 -1.07
C CYS A 60 13.14 -29.42 -1.58
N SER A 61 12.11 -28.79 -1.01
CA SER A 61 11.66 -27.47 -1.40
C SER A 61 12.71 -26.36 -1.24
N ARG A 62 13.68 -26.54 -0.33
CA ARG A 62 14.79 -25.59 -0.14
C ARG A 62 15.78 -25.58 -1.30
N TYR A 63 15.87 -26.68 -2.05
CA TYR A 63 16.79 -26.83 -3.19
C TYR A 63 16.11 -26.59 -4.55
N LEU A 64 14.77 -26.53 -4.60
CA LEU A 64 14.00 -26.35 -5.83
C LEU A 64 13.70 -24.87 -6.08
N HIS A 65 14.70 -24.10 -6.50
CA HIS A 65 14.55 -22.66 -6.75
C HIS A 65 13.68 -22.30 -7.97
N ARG A 66 13.51 -23.22 -8.92
CA ARG A 66 12.78 -22.98 -10.17
C ARG A 66 11.28 -23.29 -10.11
N ILE A 67 10.78 -23.81 -8.98
CA ILE A 67 9.40 -24.24 -8.81
C ILE A 67 8.79 -23.48 -7.64
N ASN A 68 7.53 -23.08 -7.74
CA ASN A 68 6.84 -22.38 -6.65
C ASN A 68 6.55 -23.29 -5.45
N THR A 69 7.38 -23.21 -4.42
CA THR A 69 7.27 -23.87 -3.12
C THR A 69 6.65 -22.96 -2.05
N LYS A 70 6.31 -23.52 -0.88
CA LYS A 70 5.79 -22.72 0.25
C LYS A 70 6.77 -21.62 0.70
N PHE A 71 8.08 -21.80 0.50
CA PHE A 71 9.11 -20.90 1.02
C PHE A 71 9.56 -19.83 0.02
N ASN A 72 9.39 -20.06 -1.28
CA ASN A 72 9.78 -19.07 -2.30
C ASN A 72 8.60 -18.34 -2.93
N ARG A 73 7.37 -18.79 -2.67
CA ARG A 73 6.19 -18.06 -3.10
C ARG A 73 6.19 -16.69 -2.41
N PRO A 74 5.98 -15.61 -3.17
CA PRO A 74 5.81 -14.30 -2.58
C PRO A 74 4.63 -14.33 -1.60
N GLU A 75 4.71 -13.50 -0.57
CA GLU A 75 3.66 -13.41 0.45
C GLU A 75 2.29 -13.12 -0.19
N GLY A 76 1.21 -13.50 0.49
CA GLY A 76 -0.14 -13.38 -0.07
C GLY A 76 -0.51 -11.96 -0.50
N ASN A 77 0.08 -10.96 0.17
CA ASN A 77 -0.09 -9.54 -0.13
C ASN A 77 1.15 -8.94 -0.82
N TYR A 78 1.93 -9.72 -1.56
CA TYR A 78 3.06 -9.17 -2.30
C TYR A 78 2.59 -8.22 -3.40
N ASP A 79 3.10 -7.01 -3.36
CA ASP A 79 2.71 -5.88 -4.20
C ASP A 79 3.59 -5.70 -5.45
N GLY A 80 4.61 -6.55 -5.62
CA GLY A 80 5.56 -6.49 -6.73
C GLY A 80 6.95 -5.99 -6.32
N GLY A 81 7.10 -5.38 -5.14
CA GLY A 81 8.34 -4.73 -4.70
C GLY A 81 8.61 -3.42 -5.43
N LEU A 82 9.54 -2.62 -4.90
CA LEU A 82 9.94 -1.34 -5.50
C LEU A 82 10.67 -1.60 -6.83
N ALA A 83 10.15 -1.08 -7.93
CA ALA A 83 10.91 -1.01 -9.17
C ALA A 83 11.95 0.11 -9.02
N THR A 84 13.17 -0.25 -8.60
CA THR A 84 14.26 0.72 -8.44
C THR A 84 14.70 1.21 -9.83
N SER A 85 14.15 2.33 -10.31
CA SER A 85 14.81 3.18 -11.29
C SER A 85 15.24 4.48 -10.60
N ASN A 86 16.54 4.60 -10.37
CA ASN A 86 17.16 5.71 -9.62
C ASN A 86 17.05 7.09 -10.32
N GLU A 87 16.47 7.15 -11.53
CA GLU A 87 16.44 8.34 -12.39
C GLU A 87 15.03 8.76 -12.83
N ASP A 88 13.99 8.04 -12.40
CA ASP A 88 12.61 8.32 -12.80
C ASP A 88 11.81 9.07 -11.71
N LEU A 89 10.67 9.64 -12.12
CA LEU A 89 9.69 10.24 -11.22
C LEU A 89 9.02 9.16 -10.38
N SER A 90 9.42 9.06 -9.11
CA SER A 90 8.94 8.04 -8.13
C SER A 90 7.42 7.94 -8.05
N ILE A 91 6.71 9.06 -8.23
CA ILE A 91 5.25 9.16 -8.17
C ILE A 91 4.50 8.24 -9.15
N PHE A 92 5.12 7.87 -10.27
CA PHE A 92 4.52 6.96 -11.26
C PHE A 92 4.86 5.48 -11.02
N TYR A 93 5.79 5.18 -10.13
CA TYR A 93 6.32 3.83 -9.90
C TYR A 93 6.06 3.34 -8.47
N LEU A 94 5.03 3.87 -7.80
CA LEU A 94 4.66 3.35 -6.49
C LEU A 94 4.32 1.86 -6.59
N PRO A 95 4.93 1.01 -5.75
CA PRO A 95 4.60 -0.39 -5.68
C PRO A 95 3.17 -0.50 -5.16
N GLY A 96 2.40 -1.43 -5.70
CA GLY A 96 1.04 -1.65 -5.23
C GLY A 96 0.09 -2.17 -6.28
N LYS A 97 -0.98 -2.77 -5.78
CA LYS A 97 -1.90 -3.56 -6.61
C LYS A 97 -3.33 -3.39 -6.16
N ASN A 98 -4.18 -2.95 -7.09
CA ASN A 98 -5.62 -2.97 -6.88
C ASN A 98 -6.09 -4.43 -6.80
N LEU A 99 -6.99 -4.69 -5.86
CA LEU A 99 -7.65 -5.97 -5.72
C LEU A 99 -9.17 -5.77 -5.80
N GLY A 100 -9.83 -6.69 -6.50
CA GLY A 100 -11.28 -6.65 -6.72
C GLY A 100 -11.66 -6.01 -8.07
N ALA A 101 -12.95 -5.73 -8.22
CA ALA A 101 -13.49 -5.12 -9.42
C ALA A 101 -13.05 -3.67 -9.53
N LYS A 102 -12.69 -3.26 -10.74
CA LYS A 102 -12.36 -1.89 -11.11
C LYS A 102 -13.58 -1.23 -11.73
N VAL A 103 -13.92 -0.04 -11.27
CA VAL A 103 -15.04 0.75 -11.82
C VAL A 103 -14.48 2.03 -12.42
N SER A 104 -14.75 2.28 -13.69
CA SER A 104 -14.34 3.51 -14.36
C SER A 104 -15.38 4.60 -14.13
N CYS A 105 -14.95 5.76 -13.65
CA CYS A 105 -15.81 6.92 -13.43
C CYS A 105 -15.13 8.19 -13.94
N GLU A 106 -15.94 9.13 -14.42
CA GLU A 106 -15.47 10.48 -14.75
C GLU A 106 -15.38 11.30 -13.46
N LEU A 107 -14.25 11.95 -13.23
CA LEU A 107 -14.07 12.87 -12.11
C LEU A 107 -14.59 14.26 -12.47
N GLU A 108 -15.17 14.95 -11.50
CA GLU A 108 -15.54 16.35 -11.66
C GLU A 108 -14.31 17.22 -11.91
N ALA A 109 -14.45 18.29 -12.69
CA ALA A 109 -13.34 19.17 -13.05
C ALA A 109 -12.62 19.74 -11.82
N ASN A 110 -13.38 20.12 -10.79
CA ASN A 110 -12.85 20.67 -9.55
C ASN A 110 -12.04 19.63 -8.77
N GLU A 111 -12.56 18.40 -8.64
CA GLU A 111 -11.84 17.31 -7.96
C GLU A 111 -10.56 16.94 -8.72
N LEU A 112 -10.61 16.93 -10.05
CA LEU A 112 -9.47 16.63 -10.90
C LEU A 112 -8.36 17.68 -10.74
N GLU A 113 -8.73 18.95 -10.67
CA GLU A 113 -7.79 20.05 -10.44
C GLU A 113 -7.15 19.98 -9.05
N GLN A 114 -7.96 19.72 -8.01
CA GLN A 114 -7.48 19.51 -6.64
C GLN A 114 -6.52 18.31 -6.55
N ALA A 115 -6.87 17.21 -7.21
CA ALA A 115 -6.01 16.04 -7.28
C ALA A 115 -4.70 16.35 -8.03
N HIS A 116 -4.77 17.11 -9.12
CA HIS A 116 -3.59 17.49 -9.90
C HIS A 116 -2.62 18.34 -9.07
N ILE A 117 -3.10 19.40 -8.41
CA ILE A 117 -2.24 20.23 -7.57
C ILE A 117 -1.69 19.47 -6.36
N TYR A 118 -2.50 18.59 -5.75
CA TYR A 118 -2.04 17.76 -4.64
C TYR A 118 -0.88 16.86 -5.06
N ILE A 119 -0.98 16.22 -6.23
CA ILE A 119 0.09 15.40 -6.81
C ILE A 119 1.35 16.24 -7.06
N LEU A 120 1.22 17.45 -7.61
CA LEU A 120 2.35 18.33 -7.88
C LEU A 120 3.06 18.77 -6.58
N LYS A 121 2.31 19.15 -5.55
CA LYS A 121 2.85 19.58 -4.25
C LYS A 121 3.57 18.46 -3.50
N ASN A 122 3.13 17.21 -3.66
CA ASN A 122 3.72 16.04 -3.00
C ASN A 122 4.82 15.34 -3.84
N CYS A 123 5.27 15.93 -4.95
CA CYS A 123 6.29 15.34 -5.80
C CYS A 123 7.65 16.01 -5.56
N ASP A 124 8.63 15.26 -5.04
CA ASP A 124 9.98 15.75 -4.70
C ASP A 124 10.67 16.53 -5.83
N LYS A 125 10.50 16.05 -7.07
CA LYS A 125 11.09 16.70 -8.26
C LYS A 125 10.38 17.99 -8.67
N VAL A 126 9.17 18.24 -8.18
CA VAL A 126 8.37 19.43 -8.48
C VAL A 126 8.58 20.54 -7.45
N ILE A 127 8.98 20.19 -6.21
CA ILE A 127 9.26 21.15 -5.12
C ILE A 127 10.18 22.31 -5.54
N PRO A 128 11.30 22.10 -6.27
CA PRO A 128 12.15 23.21 -6.70
C PRO A 128 11.43 24.22 -7.59
N TYR A 129 10.52 23.75 -8.46
CA TYR A 129 9.75 24.61 -9.35
C TYR A 129 8.66 25.38 -8.62
N LEU A 130 8.09 24.80 -7.54
CA LEU A 130 7.19 25.54 -6.65
C LEU A 130 7.92 26.70 -5.96
N GLN A 131 9.16 26.48 -5.52
CA GLN A 131 9.98 27.52 -4.92
C GLN A 131 10.38 28.61 -5.93
N GLU A 132 10.77 28.22 -7.16
CA GLU A 132 11.07 29.15 -8.25
C GLU A 132 9.86 30.03 -8.60
N PHE A 133 8.69 29.42 -8.71
CA PHE A 133 7.45 30.15 -8.95
C PHE A 133 7.14 31.14 -7.82
N ALA A 134 7.26 30.72 -6.55
CA ALA A 134 7.03 31.60 -5.41
C ALA A 134 8.02 32.79 -5.36
N GLN A 135 9.28 32.60 -5.79
CA GLN A 135 10.29 33.66 -5.82
C GLN A 135 10.07 34.66 -6.96
N ASN A 136 9.55 34.22 -8.11
CA ASN A 136 9.32 35.10 -9.25
C ASN A 136 7.97 35.84 -9.16
N HIS A 137 7.04 35.36 -8.33
CA HIS A 137 5.68 35.89 -8.17
C HIS A 137 5.43 36.37 -6.73
N ILE A 138 6.21 37.37 -6.29
CA ILE A 138 6.26 37.87 -4.90
C ILE A 138 5.00 38.67 -4.48
N ASP A 139 4.24 39.22 -5.42
CA ASP A 139 3.21 40.25 -5.13
C ASP A 139 1.77 39.76 -5.04
N THR A 140 1.50 38.47 -5.27
CA THR A 140 0.15 37.90 -5.12
C THR A 140 0.07 37.10 -3.82
N VAL A 141 -0.46 37.75 -2.77
CA VAL A 141 -0.79 37.17 -1.46
C VAL A 141 -1.71 35.94 -1.54
N GLN A 142 -2.20 35.61 -2.74
CA GLN A 142 -2.86 34.37 -3.12
C GLN A 142 -2.39 33.97 -4.53
N ASN A 143 -1.16 33.47 -4.69
CA ASN A 143 -0.77 32.78 -5.93
C ASN A 143 -1.76 31.63 -6.15
N SER A 144 -2.58 31.73 -7.19
CA SER A 144 -3.61 30.72 -7.45
C SER A 144 -2.93 29.42 -7.87
N ASP A 145 -3.35 28.29 -7.29
CA ASP A 145 -2.87 26.96 -7.70
C ASP A 145 -3.02 26.76 -9.23
N GLN A 146 -3.99 27.43 -9.85
CA GLN A 146 -4.19 27.47 -11.31
C GLN A 146 -3.04 28.13 -12.06
N GLU A 147 -2.57 29.29 -11.59
CA GLU A 147 -1.48 30.04 -12.23
C GLU A 147 -0.19 29.22 -12.21
N PHE A 148 0.07 28.54 -11.10
CA PHE A 148 1.19 27.61 -11.01
C PHE A 148 1.05 26.46 -12.01
N ILE A 149 -0.12 25.83 -12.11
CA ILE A 149 -0.36 24.73 -13.06
C ILE A 149 -0.11 25.18 -14.50
N GLU A 150 -0.62 26.36 -14.89
CA GLU A 150 -0.43 26.91 -16.23
C GLU A 150 1.04 27.24 -16.51
N TRP A 151 1.70 27.93 -15.58
CA TRP A 151 3.13 28.24 -15.67
C TRP A 151 3.99 26.96 -15.79
N PHE A 152 3.71 25.96 -14.95
CA PHE A 152 4.43 24.70 -14.93
C PHE A 152 4.23 23.91 -16.24
N LYS A 153 3.02 23.94 -16.81
CA LYS A 153 2.72 23.33 -18.13
C LYS A 153 3.60 23.94 -19.21
N ASP A 154 3.68 25.26 -19.28
CA ASP A 154 4.43 25.95 -20.33
C ASP A 154 5.94 25.80 -20.17
N MET A 155 6.45 25.92 -18.94
CA MET A 155 7.87 25.76 -18.65
C MET A 155 8.36 24.34 -18.99
N VAL A 156 7.63 23.29 -18.56
CA VAL A 156 8.00 21.91 -18.90
C VAL A 156 7.85 21.63 -20.40
N ALA A 157 6.89 22.25 -21.08
CA ALA A 157 6.75 22.14 -22.53
C ALA A 157 7.93 22.78 -23.30
N GLN A 158 8.59 23.80 -22.74
CA GLN A 158 9.82 24.34 -23.29
C GLN A 158 11.01 23.40 -23.05
N LEU A 159 11.15 22.87 -21.84
CA LEU A 159 12.21 21.91 -21.51
C LEU A 159 12.16 20.65 -22.37
N HIS A 160 10.95 20.11 -22.61
CA HIS A 160 10.74 18.93 -23.44
C HIS A 160 11.13 19.13 -24.92
N LYS A 161 11.26 20.38 -25.40
CA LYS A 161 11.76 20.63 -26.77
C LYS A 161 13.28 20.47 -26.87
N THR A 162 13.99 20.69 -25.76
CA THR A 162 15.45 20.74 -25.72
C THR A 162 16.05 19.44 -25.21
N ASP A 163 15.39 18.77 -24.27
CA ASP A 163 15.84 17.48 -23.73
C ASP A 163 14.70 16.45 -23.77
N ASN A 164 15.03 15.29 -24.34
CA ASN A 164 14.15 14.12 -24.51
C ASN A 164 14.45 13.02 -23.48
N SER A 165 15.07 13.36 -22.36
CA SER A 165 15.29 12.42 -21.26
C SER A 165 13.97 11.88 -20.72
N ARG A 166 13.98 10.63 -20.24
CA ARG A 166 12.80 9.95 -19.67
C ARG A 166 12.20 10.72 -18.49
N LEU A 167 13.05 11.40 -17.71
CA LEU A 167 12.64 12.25 -16.60
C LEU A 167 11.78 13.43 -17.10
N ILE A 168 12.20 14.12 -18.17
CA ILE A 168 11.44 15.23 -18.73
C ILE A 168 10.15 14.76 -19.40
N GLU A 169 10.17 13.58 -20.03
CA GLU A 169 8.94 12.98 -20.56
C GLU A 169 7.93 12.67 -19.44
N ASN A 170 8.42 12.17 -18.30
CA ASN A 170 7.61 11.94 -17.11
C ASN A 170 7.09 13.29 -16.53
N LEU A 171 7.94 14.31 -16.42
CA LEU A 171 7.53 15.65 -15.96
C LEU A 171 6.49 16.28 -16.89
N PHE A 172 6.64 16.10 -18.21
CA PHE A 172 5.70 16.60 -19.20
C PHE A 172 4.32 15.96 -19.05
N SER A 173 4.28 14.65 -18.82
CA SER A 173 3.01 13.97 -18.52
C SER A 173 2.40 14.47 -17.21
N LEU A 174 3.22 14.67 -16.17
CA LEU A 174 2.79 15.20 -14.89
C LEU A 174 2.23 16.64 -15.00
N SER A 175 2.87 17.50 -15.78
CA SER A 175 2.45 18.90 -15.94
C SER A 175 1.11 19.01 -16.69
N ARG A 176 0.85 18.13 -17.65
CA ARG A 176 -0.42 18.09 -18.39
C ARG A 176 -1.62 17.69 -17.54
N GLY A 177 -1.38 17.00 -16.43
CA GLY A 177 -2.42 16.55 -15.51
C GLY A 177 -3.04 15.21 -15.89
N PRO A 178 -3.89 14.66 -15.00
CA PRO A 178 -4.55 13.39 -15.23
C PRO A 178 -5.66 13.49 -16.29
N THR A 179 -6.01 12.37 -16.88
CA THR A 179 -7.17 12.26 -17.76
C THR A 179 -8.46 12.32 -16.95
N LYS A 180 -9.57 12.68 -17.60
CA LYS A 180 -10.89 12.79 -16.95
C LYS A 180 -11.41 11.47 -16.38
N TYR A 181 -10.93 10.35 -16.92
CA TYR A 181 -11.37 9.02 -16.52
C TYR A 181 -10.44 8.48 -15.43
N SER A 182 -11.03 8.18 -14.29
CA SER A 182 -10.36 7.54 -13.16
C SER A 182 -10.92 6.14 -12.93
N THR A 183 -10.12 5.31 -12.28
CA THR A 183 -10.54 3.96 -11.91
C THR A 183 -10.63 3.84 -10.40
N TYR A 184 -11.81 3.47 -9.91
CA TYR A 184 -12.08 3.20 -8.51
C TYR A 184 -11.86 1.72 -8.20
N SER A 185 -11.36 1.43 -7.00
CA SER A 185 -11.12 0.06 -6.52
C SER A 185 -11.45 -0.05 -5.04
N ASN A 186 -12.03 -1.18 -4.63
CA ASN A 186 -12.47 -1.34 -3.24
C ASN A 186 -11.37 -1.87 -2.30
N CYS A 187 -10.28 -2.41 -2.87
CA CYS A 187 -9.16 -2.90 -2.09
C CYS A 187 -7.85 -2.53 -2.78
N TYR A 188 -6.84 -2.25 -1.96
CA TYR A 188 -5.50 -1.96 -2.44
C TYR A 188 -4.45 -2.65 -1.58
N ILE A 189 -3.40 -3.15 -2.20
CA ILE A 189 -2.25 -3.75 -1.53
C ILE A 189 -1.07 -2.84 -1.71
N LEU A 190 -0.46 -2.42 -0.60
CA LEU A 190 0.72 -1.56 -0.55
C LEU A 190 1.66 -2.06 0.55
N ASN A 191 2.93 -2.28 0.23
CA ASN A 191 3.98 -2.72 1.15
C ASN A 191 3.62 -3.99 1.94
N GLY A 192 2.96 -4.98 1.32
CA GLY A 192 2.52 -6.20 2.01
C GLY A 192 1.23 -6.04 2.83
N HIS A 193 0.69 -4.82 2.94
CA HIS A 193 -0.53 -4.53 3.68
C HIS A 193 -1.72 -4.40 2.75
N LYS A 194 -2.83 -5.02 3.13
CA LYS A 194 -4.09 -4.99 2.39
C LYS A 194 -5.05 -4.01 3.05
N PHE A 195 -5.42 -2.97 2.32
CA PHE A 195 -6.37 -1.94 2.70
C PHE A 195 -7.74 -2.21 2.05
N HIS A 196 -8.80 -1.92 2.80
CA HIS A 196 -10.18 -2.00 2.32
C HIS A 196 -10.86 -0.64 2.48
N ILE A 197 -11.70 -0.29 1.52
CA ILE A 197 -12.63 0.83 1.71
C ILE A 197 -13.61 0.52 2.85
N GLU A 198 -14.04 1.55 3.57
CA GLU A 198 -14.92 1.45 4.73
C GLU A 198 -16.17 0.58 4.46
N ASP A 199 -16.85 0.82 3.35
CA ASP A 199 -18.07 0.11 2.95
C ASP A 199 -17.86 -1.41 2.86
N LEU A 200 -16.71 -1.85 2.33
CA LEU A 200 -16.37 -3.26 2.31
C LEU A 200 -15.98 -3.77 3.70
N ASP A 201 -15.25 -2.97 4.45
CA ASP A 201 -14.68 -3.34 5.75
C ASP A 201 -15.77 -3.61 6.80
N GLN A 202 -16.91 -2.90 6.72
CA GLN A 202 -18.09 -3.16 7.54
C GLN A 202 -18.69 -4.56 7.35
N MET A 203 -18.51 -5.16 6.17
CA MET A 203 -19.03 -6.49 5.84
C MET A 203 -18.04 -7.61 6.18
N LEU A 204 -16.84 -7.27 6.65
CA LEU A 204 -15.77 -8.21 6.91
C LEU A 204 -15.53 -8.41 8.41
N ARG A 205 -14.97 -9.58 8.74
CA ARG A 205 -14.65 -9.95 10.13
C ARG A 205 -13.43 -9.20 10.68
N THR A 206 -12.53 -8.76 9.82
CA THR A 206 -11.29 -8.04 10.15
C THR A 206 -11.32 -6.67 9.49
N LYS A 207 -11.09 -5.63 10.28
CA LYS A 207 -11.11 -4.24 9.82
C LYS A 207 -9.72 -3.76 9.40
N ASN A 208 -9.57 -3.34 8.15
CA ASN A 208 -8.35 -2.81 7.55
C ASN A 208 -8.57 -1.47 6.80
N CYS A 209 -9.56 -0.66 7.20
CA CYS A 209 -9.82 0.66 6.61
C CYS A 209 -9.17 1.84 7.35
N GLY A 210 -8.55 1.62 8.52
CA GLY A 210 -7.93 2.70 9.29
C GLY A 210 -6.55 3.11 8.73
N VAL A 211 -6.32 4.41 8.58
CA VAL A 211 -5.02 4.97 8.20
C VAL A 211 -4.60 6.06 9.18
N VAL A 212 -3.28 6.20 9.37
CA VAL A 212 -2.69 7.26 10.20
C VAL A 212 -1.60 7.93 9.39
N VAL A 213 -1.66 9.25 9.30
CA VAL A 213 -0.65 10.09 8.67
C VAL A 213 0.00 10.96 9.74
N VAL A 214 1.32 11.03 9.72
CA VAL A 214 2.07 11.95 10.58
C VAL A 214 2.16 13.29 9.86
N GLY A 215 1.58 14.32 10.45
CA GLY A 215 1.72 15.70 10.02
C GLY A 215 2.85 16.41 10.77
N GLU A 216 3.55 17.28 10.07
CA GLU A 216 4.54 18.19 10.64
C GLU A 216 3.85 19.51 11.00
N ASN A 217 3.94 19.92 12.27
CA ASN A 217 3.56 21.25 12.70
C ASN A 217 4.77 22.18 12.64
N ASP A 218 4.65 23.34 11.98
CA ASP A 218 5.73 24.34 11.90
C ASP A 218 6.14 24.95 13.26
N LYS A 219 5.36 24.73 14.32
CA LYS A 219 5.48 25.50 15.57
C LYS A 219 6.06 24.75 16.76
N ASP A 220 5.94 23.44 16.81
CA ASP A 220 6.44 22.61 17.91
C ASP A 220 6.88 21.26 17.33
N SER A 221 8.04 20.76 17.74
CA SER A 221 8.64 19.50 17.27
C SER A 221 7.86 18.23 17.70
N GLU A 222 6.54 18.33 17.86
CA GLU A 222 5.64 17.23 18.16
C GLU A 222 4.92 16.78 16.89
N ASN A 223 5.08 15.51 16.57
CA ASN A 223 4.37 14.85 15.47
C ASN A 223 2.87 14.85 15.76
N VAL A 224 2.07 15.48 14.89
CA VAL A 224 0.61 15.38 14.96
C VAL A 224 0.16 14.17 14.17
N TYR A 225 -0.60 13.28 14.81
CA TYR A 225 -1.15 12.11 14.17
C TYR A 225 -2.56 12.41 13.66
N TYR A 226 -2.74 12.38 12.35
CA TYR A 226 -4.04 12.45 11.69
C TYR A 226 -4.53 11.03 11.43
N CYS A 227 -5.55 10.61 12.18
CA CYS A 227 -6.24 9.35 11.94
C CYS A 227 -7.40 9.61 10.98
N GLY A 228 -7.50 8.78 9.94
CA GLY A 228 -8.60 8.84 8.98
C GLY A 228 -9.13 7.46 8.62
N ILE A 229 -10.30 7.44 8.02
CA ILE A 229 -10.93 6.24 7.50
C ILE A 229 -10.82 6.22 5.98
N PHE A 230 -10.39 5.09 5.45
CA PHE A 230 -10.17 4.91 4.03
C PHE A 230 -11.49 4.70 3.28
N THR A 231 -11.87 5.64 2.42
CA THR A 231 -13.18 5.64 1.74
C THR A 231 -13.07 5.20 0.29
N ASP A 232 -12.10 5.70 -0.48
CA ASP A 232 -11.93 5.36 -1.91
C ASP A 232 -10.47 5.17 -2.31
N VAL A 233 -10.19 4.16 -3.14
CA VAL A 233 -8.95 4.07 -3.94
C VAL A 233 -9.21 4.65 -5.31
N ILE A 234 -8.49 5.71 -5.69
CA ILE A 234 -8.64 6.38 -6.98
C ILE A 234 -7.33 6.20 -7.78
N GLU A 235 -7.39 5.47 -8.89
CA GLU A 235 -6.29 5.36 -9.85
C GLU A 235 -6.51 6.38 -10.97
N LEU A 236 -5.68 7.42 -10.96
CA LEU A 236 -5.63 8.47 -11.98
C LEU A 236 -4.70 8.07 -13.11
N GLN A 237 -5.16 8.19 -14.34
CA GLN A 237 -4.36 7.92 -15.52
C GLN A 237 -3.76 9.21 -16.08
N PHE A 238 -2.51 9.12 -16.51
CA PHE A 238 -1.76 10.21 -17.13
C PHE A 238 -1.32 9.80 -18.54
N ILE A 239 -0.84 10.77 -19.31
CA ILE A 239 -0.32 10.56 -20.66
C ILE A 239 0.86 9.57 -20.62
N SER A 240 0.99 8.77 -21.69
CA SER A 240 1.97 7.69 -21.84
C SER A 240 1.74 6.50 -20.89
N ASN A 241 0.47 6.16 -20.60
CA ASN A 241 0.08 5.02 -19.78
C ASN A 241 0.70 5.04 -18.37
N ARG A 242 0.92 6.25 -17.84
CA ARG A 242 1.38 6.49 -16.48
C ARG A 242 0.17 6.56 -15.55
N ARG A 243 0.37 6.23 -14.28
CA ARG A 243 -0.72 6.21 -13.29
C ARG A 243 -0.24 6.69 -11.94
N VAL A 244 -1.14 7.34 -11.22
CA VAL A 244 -0.93 7.76 -9.83
C VAL A 244 -2.14 7.28 -9.03
N ILE A 245 -1.89 6.82 -7.81
CA ILE A 245 -2.93 6.27 -6.95
C ILE A 245 -3.12 7.23 -5.79
N LEU A 246 -4.36 7.68 -5.62
CA LEU A 246 -4.77 8.54 -4.53
C LEU A 246 -5.70 7.76 -3.61
N PHE A 247 -5.58 8.08 -2.34
CA PHE A 247 -6.43 7.55 -1.29
C PHE A 247 -7.31 8.69 -0.78
N ARG A 248 -8.63 8.52 -0.88
CA ARG A 248 -9.57 9.43 -0.24
C ARG A 248 -9.81 8.92 1.18
N CYS A 249 -9.69 9.84 2.14
CA CYS A 249 -9.85 9.55 3.56
C CYS A 249 -10.76 10.59 4.21
N THR A 250 -11.50 10.19 5.23
CA THR A 250 -12.37 11.04 6.07
C THR A 250 -11.90 11.12 7.51
#